data_AF-A0A023DY12-F1
#
_entry.id   AF-A0A023DY12-F1
#
_cell.length_a   1.000
_cell.length_b   1.000
_cell.length_c   1.000
_cell.angle_alpha   90.00
_cell.angle_beta   90.00
_cell.angle_gamma   90.00
#
_symmetry.space_group_name_H-M   'P 1'
#
loop_
_entity.id
_entity.type
_entity.pdbx_description
1 polymer ?
#
loop_
_entity_poly.entity_id
_entity_poly.type
_entity_poly.pdbx_seq_one_letter_code
_entity_poly.pdbx_strand_id
1 'polypeptide(L)'
;MSTPQKTSILTFIGFPFVMVALWEFDEEGEEDFSFEDLSSRVHLITQSHYNQDHADQELASLVQSIYTQGIERGNLSHVATFTAPGPFTPLRATVALLDGLHAGASFRAHYWNLFQVLFSKHCGRSNVLWAVDNGRQAWSVGYMMLRKMVKDLVLEVREDVSQASLEKFHIHCQEDSSISEPWETYLLWRHTPVEDVLEILKKFALSILYEDVMIKRKMKTFEEKMLNVSGSA
;
A
#
# COMPACT_ATOMS: atom_id res chain seq x y z
N MET A 1 -24.80 14.90 -19.55
CA MET A 1 -23.47 14.29 -19.36
C MET A 1 -23.14 14.41 -17.89
N SER A 2 -23.26 13.33 -17.13
CA SER A 2 -22.75 13.29 -15.75
C SER A 2 -21.23 13.33 -15.82
N THR A 3 -20.60 14.24 -15.10
CA THR A 3 -19.16 14.23 -14.91
C THR A 3 -18.75 12.90 -14.27
N PRO A 4 -17.69 12.24 -14.76
CA PRO A 4 -17.18 11.02 -14.13
C PRO A 4 -16.88 11.34 -12.66
N GLN A 5 -17.37 10.48 -11.78
CA GLN A 5 -17.10 10.62 -10.36
C GLN A 5 -15.61 10.32 -10.16
N LYS A 6 -14.93 11.11 -9.35
CA LYS A 6 -13.50 10.91 -9.09
C LYS A 6 -13.32 10.54 -7.65
N THR A 7 -12.43 9.59 -7.38
CA THR A 7 -12.01 9.25 -6.03
C THR A 7 -10.56 9.67 -5.84
N SER A 8 -10.31 10.45 -4.79
CA SER A 8 -8.97 10.80 -4.37
C SER A 8 -8.55 10.02 -3.12
N ILE A 9 -7.30 9.57 -3.14
CA ILE A 9 -6.67 8.79 -2.07
C ILE A 9 -5.40 9.50 -1.64
N LEU A 10 -5.31 9.88 -0.37
CA LEU A 10 -4.09 10.40 0.22
C LEU A 10 -3.34 9.24 0.89
N THR A 11 -2.11 8.98 0.47
CA THR A 11 -1.24 7.97 1.08
C THR A 11 -0.01 8.63 1.66
N PHE A 12 0.42 8.20 2.85
CA PHE A 12 1.65 8.70 3.44
C PHE A 12 2.39 7.65 4.27
N ILE A 13 3.70 7.83 4.36
CA ILE A 13 4.62 6.97 5.11
C ILE A 13 5.68 7.84 5.80
N GLY A 14 6.16 7.40 6.96
CA GLY A 14 7.19 8.08 7.74
C GLY A 14 8.59 7.48 7.58
N PHE A 15 8.70 6.38 6.85
CA PHE A 15 9.93 5.61 6.64
C PHE A 15 9.95 5.08 5.20
N PRO A 16 11.07 5.11 4.45
CA PRO A 16 12.44 5.45 4.86
C PRO A 16 12.69 6.92 5.16
N PHE A 17 11.77 7.77 4.72
CA PHE A 17 11.66 9.19 5.02
C PHE A 17 10.18 9.56 4.95
N VAL A 18 9.83 10.80 5.31
CA VAL A 18 8.45 11.25 5.16
C VAL A 18 8.13 11.42 3.69
N MET A 19 7.07 10.76 3.24
CA MET A 19 6.54 10.91 1.90
C MET A 19 5.02 10.89 1.94
N VAL A 20 4.43 11.83 1.20
CA VAL A 20 2.98 12.04 1.12
C VAL A 20 2.63 12.20 -0.35
N ALA A 21 1.60 11.50 -0.81
CA ALA A 21 1.10 11.56 -2.17
C ALA A 21 -0.42 11.60 -2.20
N LEU A 22 -0.97 12.44 -3.06
CA LEU A 22 -2.39 12.50 -3.38
C LEU A 22 -2.61 11.93 -4.77
N TRP A 23 -3.39 10.86 -4.82
CA TRP A 23 -3.75 10.15 -6.03
C TRP A 23 -5.20 10.47 -6.39
N GLU A 24 -5.48 10.50 -7.69
CA GLU A 24 -6.83 10.61 -8.22
C GLU A 24 -7.08 9.47 -9.19
N PHE A 25 -8.28 8.94 -9.11
CA PHE A 25 -8.76 7.85 -9.94
C PHE A 25 -10.11 8.24 -10.52
N ASP A 26 -10.26 8.01 -11.81
CA ASP A 26 -11.55 8.14 -12.47
C ASP A 26 -12.43 6.94 -12.05
N GLU A 27 -13.55 7.19 -11.37
CA GLU A 27 -14.57 6.18 -11.13
C GLU A 27 -15.44 6.09 -12.39
N GLU A 28 -15.28 5.04 -13.21
CA GLU A 28 -16.23 4.73 -14.27
C GLU A 28 -16.51 3.23 -14.42
N GLY A 29 -17.79 2.94 -14.66
CA GLY A 29 -18.32 1.74 -15.31
C GLY A 29 -18.38 0.46 -14.47
N GLU A 30 -19.56 -0.15 -14.39
CA GLU A 30 -19.79 -1.48 -13.82
C GLU A 30 -19.13 -2.64 -14.62
N GLU A 31 -18.11 -2.37 -15.44
CA GLU A 31 -17.45 -3.35 -16.30
C GLU A 31 -16.25 -3.99 -15.60
N ASP A 32 -16.01 -5.28 -15.85
CA ASP A 32 -14.86 -6.01 -15.31
C ASP A 32 -13.53 -5.32 -15.67
N PHE A 33 -12.86 -4.77 -14.65
CA PHE A 33 -11.53 -4.15 -14.79
C PHE A 33 -10.48 -5.07 -14.17
N SER A 34 -9.29 -5.06 -14.76
CA SER A 34 -8.08 -5.69 -14.21
C SER A 34 -7.32 -4.70 -13.29
N PHE A 35 -6.37 -5.21 -12.51
CA PHE A 35 -5.51 -4.36 -11.68
C PHE A 35 -4.62 -3.47 -12.56
N GLU A 36 -4.20 -4.00 -13.71
CA GLU A 36 -3.45 -3.30 -14.74
C GLU A 36 -4.24 -2.11 -15.31
N ASP A 37 -5.54 -2.29 -15.54
CA ASP A 37 -6.42 -1.20 -15.99
C ASP A 37 -6.49 -0.08 -14.95
N LEU A 38 -6.62 -0.41 -13.65
CA LEU A 38 -6.60 0.59 -12.58
C LEU A 38 -5.26 1.32 -12.50
N SER A 39 -4.15 0.60 -12.65
CA SER A 39 -2.79 1.18 -12.61
C SER A 39 -2.53 2.16 -13.75
N SER A 40 -3.19 1.98 -14.90
CA SER A 40 -3.09 2.90 -16.05
C SER A 40 -3.88 4.21 -15.87
N ARG A 41 -4.85 4.22 -14.95
CA ARG A 41 -5.81 5.32 -14.71
C ARG A 41 -5.53 6.11 -13.44
N VAL A 42 -4.48 5.75 -12.71
CA VAL A 42 -4.06 6.48 -11.52
C VAL A 42 -3.27 7.72 -11.92
N HIS A 43 -3.73 8.86 -11.42
CA HIS A 43 -3.09 10.14 -11.63
C HIS A 43 -2.48 10.63 -10.32
N LEU A 44 -1.16 10.86 -10.31
CA LEU A 44 -0.52 11.57 -9.22
C LEU A 44 -0.87 13.06 -9.34
N ILE A 45 -1.65 13.57 -8.39
CA ILE A 45 -2.05 14.99 -8.35
C ILE A 45 -0.92 15.82 -7.77
N THR A 46 -0.40 15.39 -6.62
CA THR A 46 0.73 16.05 -5.95
C THR A 46 1.45 15.07 -5.05
N GLN A 47 2.72 15.35 -4.81
CA GLN A 47 3.53 14.64 -3.82
C GLN A 47 4.44 15.62 -3.09
N SER A 48 4.81 15.28 -1.87
CA SER A 48 5.86 15.94 -1.12
C SER A 48 6.63 14.93 -0.30
N HIS A 49 7.91 15.20 -0.08
CA HIS A 49 8.79 14.35 0.71
C HIS A 49 9.79 15.19 1.49
N TYR A 50 10.28 14.62 2.58
CA TYR A 50 11.35 15.21 3.39
C TYR A 50 12.32 14.12 3.83
N ASN A 51 13.54 14.14 3.28
CA ASN A 51 14.54 13.08 3.38
C ASN A 51 15.72 13.39 4.32
N GLN A 52 15.61 14.44 5.15
CA GLN A 52 16.64 14.80 6.13
C GLN A 52 16.38 14.16 7.52
N ASP A 53 17.37 14.23 8.40
CA ASP A 53 17.26 13.81 9.80
C ASP A 53 16.11 14.57 10.50
N HIS A 54 15.38 13.90 11.40
CA HIS A 54 14.17 14.41 12.07
C HIS A 54 12.94 14.63 11.15
N ALA A 55 12.79 13.79 10.13
CA ALA A 55 11.65 13.83 9.23
C ALA A 55 10.27 13.76 9.93
N ASP A 56 10.20 13.21 11.13
CA ASP A 56 8.98 13.17 11.95
C ASP A 56 8.42 14.56 12.31
N GLN A 57 9.27 15.60 12.36
CA GLN A 57 8.83 16.98 12.61
C GLN A 57 8.04 17.58 11.44
N GLU A 58 8.38 17.19 10.21
CA GLU A 58 7.73 17.69 8.99
C GLU A 58 6.49 16.88 8.60
N LEU A 59 6.33 15.68 9.18
CA LEU A 59 5.24 14.75 8.84
C LEU A 59 3.86 15.41 8.92
N ALA A 60 3.54 16.06 10.04
CA ALA A 60 2.24 16.70 10.23
C ALA A 60 2.01 17.85 9.24
N SER A 61 3.03 18.68 9.01
CA SER A 61 2.98 19.82 8.10
C SER A 61 2.73 19.38 6.65
N LEU A 62 3.51 18.40 6.17
CA LEU A 62 3.41 17.89 4.81
C LEU A 62 2.07 17.19 4.56
N VAL A 63 1.64 16.35 5.49
CA VAL A 63 0.35 15.67 5.39
C VAL A 63 -0.79 16.69 5.43
N GLN A 64 -0.76 17.66 6.35
CA GLN A 64 -1.81 18.68 6.44
C GLN A 64 -1.92 19.51 5.16
N SER A 65 -0.79 19.89 4.55
CA SER A 65 -0.75 20.65 3.30
C SER A 65 -1.44 19.91 2.15
N ILE A 66 -1.12 18.63 1.96
CA ILE A 66 -1.70 17.82 0.87
C ILE A 66 -3.12 17.38 1.21
N TYR A 67 -3.43 17.13 2.48
CA TYR A 67 -4.78 16.83 2.96
C TYR A 67 -5.73 17.99 2.66
N THR A 68 -5.31 19.22 2.97
CA THR A 68 -6.12 20.42 2.70
C THR A 68 -6.43 20.56 1.21
N GLN A 69 -5.45 20.31 0.33
CA GLN A 69 -5.67 20.27 -1.13
C GLN A 69 -6.70 19.19 -1.53
N GLY A 70 -6.63 18.00 -0.92
CA GLY A 70 -7.61 16.93 -1.16
C GLY A 70 -9.03 17.32 -0.72
N ILE A 71 -9.17 17.99 0.43
CA ILE A 71 -10.46 18.48 0.93
C ILE A 71 -11.01 19.60 0.04
N GLU A 72 -10.17 20.55 -0.39
CA GLU A 72 -10.56 21.65 -1.28
C GLU A 72 -11.08 21.15 -2.63
N ARG A 73 -10.57 20.01 -3.13
CA ARG A 73 -11.08 19.34 -4.34
C ARG A 73 -12.42 18.64 -4.12
N GLY A 74 -12.82 18.38 -2.87
CA GLY A 74 -14.11 17.81 -2.51
C GLY A 74 -14.28 16.31 -2.80
N ASN A 75 -13.22 15.62 -3.23
CA ASN A 75 -13.26 14.21 -3.66
C ASN A 75 -12.31 13.29 -2.88
N LEU A 76 -11.79 13.74 -1.74
CA LEU A 76 -10.96 12.92 -0.85
C LEU A 76 -11.80 11.86 -0.12
N SER A 77 -11.79 10.64 -0.66
CA SER A 77 -12.57 9.50 -0.14
C SER A 77 -11.78 8.65 0.85
N HIS A 78 -10.45 8.61 0.70
CA HIS A 78 -9.59 7.70 1.45
C HIS A 78 -8.31 8.38 1.91
N VAL A 79 -7.86 8.02 3.11
CA VAL A 79 -6.56 8.42 3.65
C VAL A 79 -5.89 7.19 4.26
N ALA A 80 -4.61 6.98 3.99
CA ALA A 80 -3.96 5.72 4.29
C ALA A 80 -2.50 5.85 4.75
N THR A 81 -2.12 4.99 5.68
CA THR A 81 -0.73 4.81 6.12
C THR A 81 -0.40 3.36 6.47
N PHE A 82 0.88 3.06 6.61
CA PHE A 82 1.37 1.72 6.96
C PHE A 82 1.51 1.55 8.47
N THR A 83 1.24 0.34 8.95
CA THR A 83 1.33 -0.03 10.38
C THR A 83 2.62 -0.78 10.74
N ALA A 84 3.20 -1.49 9.77
CA ALA A 84 4.42 -2.30 9.90
C ALA A 84 4.83 -2.86 8.53
N PRO A 85 6.04 -3.42 8.36
CA PRO A 85 7.23 -3.24 9.20
C PRO A 85 7.88 -1.85 9.01
N GLY A 86 8.86 -1.55 9.87
CA GLY A 86 9.63 -0.31 9.84
C GLY A 86 10.02 0.15 11.25
N PRO A 87 10.74 1.28 11.37
CA PRO A 87 11.13 1.80 12.68
C PRO A 87 9.92 2.23 13.50
N PHE A 88 9.99 1.95 14.81
CA PHE A 88 8.87 2.12 15.74
C PHE A 88 8.33 3.56 15.80
N THR A 89 9.21 4.55 15.90
CA THR A 89 8.80 5.96 16.09
C THR A 89 8.07 6.52 14.86
N PRO A 90 8.62 6.45 13.63
CA PRO A 90 7.93 6.94 12.44
C PRO A 90 6.59 6.25 12.18
N LEU A 91 6.51 4.92 12.36
CA LEU A 91 5.24 4.18 12.16
C LEU A 91 4.15 4.63 13.14
N ARG A 92 4.50 4.82 14.42
CA ARG A 92 3.52 5.31 15.39
C ARG A 92 3.11 6.76 15.12
N ALA A 93 4.04 7.59 14.64
CA ALA A 93 3.74 8.96 14.27
C ALA A 93 2.74 9.03 13.10
N THR A 94 2.90 8.20 12.07
CA THR A 94 1.96 8.18 10.94
C THR A 94 0.58 7.66 11.33
N VAL A 95 0.51 6.59 12.13
CA VAL A 95 -0.76 6.06 12.64
C VAL A 95 -1.49 7.10 13.50
N ALA A 96 -0.80 7.73 14.45
CA ALA A 96 -1.38 8.75 15.32
C ALA A 96 -1.88 9.97 14.52
N LEU A 97 -1.17 10.34 13.44
CA LEU A 97 -1.60 11.42 12.57
C LEU A 97 -2.86 11.06 11.78
N LEU A 98 -2.96 9.83 11.26
CA LEU A 98 -4.18 9.36 10.61
C LEU A 98 -5.36 9.34 11.57
N ASP A 99 -5.16 8.84 12.80
CA ASP A 99 -6.19 8.86 13.86
C ASP A 99 -6.67 10.29 14.12
N GLY A 100 -5.74 11.25 14.22
CA GLY A 100 -6.05 12.66 14.43
C GLY A 100 -6.83 13.28 13.28
N LEU A 101 -6.46 12.99 12.02
CA LEU A 101 -7.19 13.46 10.84
C LEU A 101 -8.58 12.84 10.73
N HIS A 102 -8.71 11.56 11.11
CA HIS A 102 -9.96 10.83 11.00
C HIS A 102 -11.00 11.28 12.03
N ALA A 103 -10.57 11.85 13.16
CA ALA A 103 -11.43 12.40 14.19
C ALA A 103 -12.26 13.61 13.66
N GLY A 104 -13.39 13.32 13.02
CA GLY A 104 -14.32 14.32 12.47
C GLY A 104 -14.29 14.47 10.95
N ALA A 105 -13.54 13.65 10.23
CA ALA A 105 -13.49 13.69 8.77
C ALA A 105 -14.44 12.66 8.11
N SER A 106 -14.84 12.93 6.87
CA SER A 106 -15.76 12.08 6.09
C SER A 106 -15.07 10.99 5.26
N PHE A 107 -13.74 10.95 5.24
CA PHE A 107 -12.97 9.94 4.50
C PHE A 107 -12.88 8.62 5.28
N ARG A 108 -12.58 7.53 4.57
CA ARG A 108 -12.24 6.23 5.19
C ARG A 108 -10.74 6.14 5.45
N ALA A 109 -10.37 5.87 6.71
CA ALA A 109 -8.99 5.67 7.12
C ALA A 109 -8.53 4.23 6.87
N HIS A 110 -7.33 4.04 6.33
CA HIS A 110 -6.75 2.73 6.02
C HIS A 110 -5.38 2.53 6.70
N TYR A 111 -5.26 1.42 7.41
CA TYR A 111 -4.08 1.06 8.21
C TYR A 111 -3.59 -0.33 7.80
N TRP A 112 -2.65 -0.41 6.86
CA TRP A 112 -2.26 -1.71 6.29
C TRP A 112 -0.81 -2.05 6.62
N ASN A 113 -0.52 -3.34 6.69
CA ASN A 113 0.87 -3.78 6.75
C ASN A 113 1.51 -3.65 5.35
N LEU A 114 2.69 -3.07 5.27
CA LEU A 114 3.44 -2.86 4.03
C LEU A 114 3.70 -4.18 3.29
N PHE A 115 3.99 -5.30 3.97
CA PHE A 115 4.11 -6.58 3.28
C PHE A 115 2.77 -7.08 2.70
N GLN A 116 1.63 -6.76 3.32
CA GLN A 116 0.33 -7.06 2.71
C GLN A 116 0.12 -6.28 1.41
N VAL A 117 0.64 -5.07 1.31
CA VAL A 117 0.59 -4.27 0.06
C VAL A 117 1.57 -4.81 -0.98
N LEU A 118 2.83 -5.05 -0.58
CA LEU A 118 3.88 -5.51 -1.48
C LEU A 118 3.62 -6.91 -2.06
N PHE A 119 2.97 -7.77 -1.27
CA PHE A 119 2.61 -9.14 -1.65
C PHE A 119 1.10 -9.33 -1.81
N SER A 120 0.35 -8.23 -2.05
CA SER A 120 -1.07 -8.34 -2.37
C SER A 120 -1.24 -9.20 -3.62
N LYS A 121 -2.37 -9.92 -3.73
CA LYS A 121 -2.61 -10.83 -4.88
C LYS A 121 -2.53 -10.14 -6.24
N HIS A 122 -2.68 -8.83 -6.27
CA HIS A 122 -2.73 -8.01 -7.48
C HIS A 122 -1.39 -7.36 -7.82
N CYS A 123 -0.48 -7.24 -6.85
CA CYS A 123 0.82 -6.57 -7.01
C CYS A 123 2.03 -7.49 -6.81
N GLY A 124 1.83 -8.62 -6.12
CA GLY A 124 2.89 -9.46 -5.58
C GLY A 124 3.49 -10.39 -6.64
N ARG A 125 4.82 -10.44 -6.66
CA ARG A 125 5.60 -11.43 -7.43
C ARG A 125 6.04 -12.56 -6.51
N SER A 126 6.10 -13.78 -7.04
CA SER A 126 6.44 -14.96 -6.25
C SER A 126 7.93 -15.09 -5.92
N ASN A 127 8.82 -14.56 -6.76
CA ASN A 127 10.27 -14.70 -6.64
C ASN A 127 10.94 -13.41 -6.15
N VAL A 128 10.29 -12.73 -5.20
CA VAL A 128 10.74 -11.45 -4.67
C VAL A 128 10.89 -11.53 -3.16
N LEU A 129 12.01 -10.99 -2.68
CA LEU A 129 12.28 -10.75 -1.27
C LEU A 129 12.30 -9.24 -1.03
N TRP A 130 11.52 -8.78 -0.06
CA TRP A 130 11.58 -7.41 0.45
C TRP A 130 12.23 -7.42 1.83
N ALA A 131 13.30 -6.65 1.99
CA ALA A 131 13.90 -6.38 3.30
C ALA A 131 13.68 -4.91 3.67
N VAL A 132 13.03 -4.69 4.81
CA VAL A 132 12.69 -3.38 5.36
C VAL A 132 13.53 -3.16 6.60
N ASP A 133 14.33 -2.09 6.63
CA ASP A 133 15.14 -1.76 7.80
C ASP A 133 14.22 -1.39 8.97
N ASN A 134 14.44 -2.02 10.12
CA ASN A 134 13.62 -1.84 11.31
C ASN A 134 14.19 -0.75 12.25
N GLY A 135 15.29 -0.10 11.88
CA GLY A 135 15.93 0.97 12.64
C GLY A 135 16.78 0.47 13.82
N ARG A 136 16.98 -0.85 13.96
CA ARG A 136 17.77 -1.49 15.02
C ARG A 136 18.95 -2.29 14.47
N GLN A 137 19.48 -1.89 13.33
CA GLN A 137 20.54 -2.62 12.61
C GLN A 137 20.10 -4.05 12.20
N ALA A 138 18.81 -4.23 11.94
CA ALA A 138 18.24 -5.48 11.52
C ALA A 138 17.11 -5.24 10.49
N TRP A 139 16.75 -6.31 9.79
CA TRP A 139 15.78 -6.28 8.71
C TRP A 139 14.53 -7.06 9.11
N SER A 140 13.37 -6.50 8.81
CA SER A 140 12.14 -7.27 8.63
C SER A 140 12.12 -7.74 7.17
N VAL A 141 12.00 -9.04 6.95
CA VAL A 141 12.08 -9.66 5.63
C VAL A 141 10.76 -10.35 5.30
N GLY A 142 10.22 -10.08 4.12
CA GLY A 142 9.01 -10.72 3.59
C GLY A 142 9.28 -11.35 2.23
N TYR A 143 8.78 -12.57 2.00
CA TYR A 143 8.83 -13.27 0.71
C TYR A 143 7.71 -14.31 0.60
N MET A 144 7.36 -14.68 -0.64
CA MET A 144 6.39 -15.75 -0.89
C MET A 144 7.10 -17.12 -0.88
N MET A 145 6.59 -18.06 -0.10
CA MET A 145 7.09 -19.43 -0.04
C MET A 145 6.03 -20.42 -0.52
N LEU A 146 6.42 -21.38 -1.34
CA LEU A 146 5.54 -22.46 -1.79
C LEU A 146 5.35 -23.49 -0.66
N ARG A 147 4.09 -23.76 -0.28
CA ARG A 147 3.78 -24.84 0.67
C ARG A 147 3.87 -26.20 0.00
N LYS A 148 4.76 -27.06 0.52
CA LYS A 148 5.05 -28.43 0.00
C LYS A 148 3.81 -29.31 -0.20
N MET A 149 2.75 -29.15 0.59
CA MET A 149 1.57 -30.04 0.52
C MET A 149 0.44 -29.55 -0.39
N VAL A 150 0.33 -28.24 -0.66
CA VAL A 150 -0.84 -27.65 -1.34
C VAL A 150 -0.47 -26.89 -2.61
N LYS A 151 0.82 -26.62 -2.85
CA LYS A 151 1.32 -25.74 -3.92
C LYS A 151 0.75 -24.31 -3.88
N ASP A 152 0.22 -23.88 -2.75
CA ASP A 152 -0.15 -22.49 -2.50
C ASP A 152 1.09 -21.68 -2.10
N LEU A 153 1.13 -20.42 -2.56
CA LEU A 153 2.12 -19.44 -2.11
C LEU A 153 1.62 -18.76 -0.82
N VAL A 154 2.49 -18.71 0.18
CA VAL A 154 2.20 -18.04 1.46
C VAL A 154 3.30 -17.03 1.76
N LEU A 155 2.90 -15.85 2.21
CA LEU A 155 3.83 -14.84 2.70
C LEU A 155 4.49 -15.34 3.99
N GLU A 156 5.80 -15.57 3.94
CA GLU A 156 6.63 -15.70 5.14
C GLU A 156 7.18 -14.34 5.52
N VAL A 157 7.14 -14.04 6.82
CA VAL A 157 7.74 -12.84 7.40
C VAL A 157 8.74 -13.28 8.47
N ARG A 158 9.94 -12.72 8.42
CA ARG A 158 10.99 -12.91 9.43
C ARG A 158 11.40 -11.54 9.97
N GLU A 159 11.51 -11.44 11.28
CA GLU A 159 11.92 -10.21 11.97
C GLU A 159 13.34 -10.36 12.50
N ASP A 160 13.97 -9.22 12.81
CA ASP A 160 15.32 -9.13 13.38
C ASP A 160 16.41 -9.90 12.60
N VAL A 161 16.29 -9.91 11.26
CA VAL A 161 17.27 -10.55 10.39
C VAL A 161 18.52 -9.67 10.30
N SER A 162 19.66 -10.19 10.73
CA SER A 162 20.94 -9.47 10.61
C SER A 162 21.36 -9.28 9.16
N GLN A 163 22.22 -8.29 8.88
CA GLN A 163 22.80 -8.08 7.55
C GLN A 163 23.47 -9.35 6.98
N ALA A 164 24.28 -10.04 7.80
CA ALA A 164 24.95 -11.27 7.40
C ALA A 164 23.97 -12.42 7.12
N SER A 165 22.82 -12.43 7.81
CA SER A 165 21.74 -13.39 7.56
C SER A 165 21.02 -13.05 6.25
N LEU A 166 20.77 -11.78 5.96
CA LEU A 166 20.12 -11.32 4.73
C LEU A 166 20.91 -11.75 3.48
N GLU A 167 22.23 -11.58 3.51
CA GLU A 167 23.13 -12.03 2.44
C GLU A 167 23.07 -13.54 2.22
N LYS A 168 22.96 -14.33 3.30
CA LYS A 168 22.78 -15.79 3.23
C LYS A 168 21.40 -16.19 2.70
N PHE A 169 20.35 -15.41 3.00
CA PHE A 169 19.01 -15.63 2.44
C PHE A 169 19.00 -15.45 0.92
N HIS A 170 19.68 -14.41 0.43
CA HIS A 170 19.81 -14.18 -1.02
C HIS A 170 20.44 -15.39 -1.72
N ILE A 171 21.51 -15.94 -1.15
CA ILE A 171 22.19 -17.14 -1.66
C ILE A 171 21.26 -18.38 -1.59
N HIS A 172 20.60 -18.61 -0.45
CA HIS A 172 19.73 -19.78 -0.27
C HIS A 172 18.51 -19.78 -1.22
N CYS A 173 17.90 -18.62 -1.44
CA CYS A 173 16.80 -18.47 -2.41
C CYS A 173 17.23 -18.79 -3.85
N GLN A 174 18.49 -18.51 -4.21
CA GLN A 174 19.07 -18.84 -5.52
C GLN A 174 19.50 -20.31 -5.66
N GLU A 175 19.86 -20.98 -4.57
CA GLU A 175 20.30 -22.38 -4.60
C GLU A 175 19.13 -23.38 -4.72
N ASP A 176 17.95 -23.04 -4.18
CA ASP A 176 16.75 -23.91 -4.19
C ASP A 176 15.91 -23.80 -5.49
N SER A 177 16.36 -23.04 -6.49
CA SER A 177 15.56 -22.77 -7.69
C SER A 177 15.66 -23.91 -8.71
N SER A 178 14.68 -24.82 -8.66
CA SER A 178 14.16 -25.53 -9.85
C SER A 178 13.28 -24.63 -10.73
N ILE A 179 13.47 -23.31 -10.64
CA ILE A 179 12.58 -22.24 -11.15
C ILE A 179 13.40 -21.40 -12.15
N SER A 180 12.80 -21.08 -13.30
CA SER A 180 13.50 -20.44 -14.43
C SER A 180 13.79 -18.95 -14.27
N GLU A 181 13.18 -18.28 -13.29
CA GLU A 181 13.33 -16.85 -13.06
C GLU A 181 14.23 -16.56 -11.85
N PRO A 182 15.13 -15.56 -11.95
CA PRO A 182 16.01 -15.21 -10.85
C PRO A 182 15.23 -14.56 -9.69
N TRP A 183 15.72 -14.79 -8.46
CA TRP A 183 15.22 -14.07 -7.30
C TRP A 183 15.69 -12.61 -7.30
N GLU A 184 14.77 -11.70 -7.03
CA GLU A 184 15.06 -10.29 -6.84
C GLU A 184 14.97 -9.91 -5.35
N THR A 185 15.90 -9.08 -4.89
CA THR A 185 15.92 -8.56 -3.51
C THR A 185 15.78 -7.05 -3.55
N TYR A 186 14.74 -6.54 -2.90
CA TYR A 186 14.46 -5.12 -2.76
C TYR A 186 14.70 -4.68 -1.31
N LEU A 187 15.32 -3.50 -1.15
CA LEU A 187 15.65 -2.92 0.14
C LEU A 187 14.86 -1.63 0.36
N LEU A 188 14.12 -1.56 1.47
CA LEU A 188 13.50 -0.33 1.96
C LEU A 188 14.28 0.19 3.17
N TRP A 189 15.07 1.24 2.97
CA TRP A 189 15.99 1.81 3.95
C TRP A 189 16.25 3.28 3.66
N ARG A 190 16.95 4.00 4.54
CA ARG A 190 17.15 5.46 4.45
C ARG A 190 17.75 5.98 3.13
N HIS A 191 18.31 5.12 2.29
CA HIS A 191 18.88 5.47 0.99
C HIS A 191 18.01 5.00 -0.20
N THR A 192 16.81 4.48 0.04
CA THR A 192 15.87 4.15 -1.03
C THR A 192 15.52 5.41 -1.83
N PRO A 193 15.51 5.35 -3.17
CA PRO A 193 15.08 6.46 -4.02
C PRO A 193 13.64 6.92 -3.75
N VAL A 194 13.35 8.19 -4.03
CA VAL A 194 11.99 8.76 -3.88
C VAL A 194 10.99 8.05 -4.79
N GLU A 195 11.42 7.70 -5.99
CA GLU A 195 10.62 7.04 -7.01
C GLU A 195 10.16 5.64 -6.55
N ASP A 196 11.03 4.91 -5.86
CA ASP A 196 10.71 3.57 -5.34
C ASP A 196 9.69 3.66 -4.20
N VAL A 197 9.82 4.66 -3.31
CA VAL A 197 8.83 4.89 -2.24
C VAL A 197 7.49 5.37 -2.82
N LEU A 198 7.52 6.22 -3.85
CA LEU A 198 6.33 6.65 -4.56
C LEU A 198 5.58 5.46 -5.19
N GLU A 199 6.31 4.53 -5.80
CA GLU A 199 5.73 3.32 -6.39
C GLU A 199 5.08 2.42 -5.33
N ILE A 200 5.68 2.32 -4.14
CA ILE A 200 5.06 1.63 -2.99
C ILE A 200 3.75 2.30 -2.58
N LEU A 201 3.74 3.64 -2.46
CA LEU A 201 2.53 4.41 -2.14
C LEU A 201 1.45 4.28 -3.22
N LYS A 202 1.85 4.24 -4.50
CA LYS A 202 0.96 3.98 -5.63
C LYS A 202 0.31 2.61 -5.52
N LYS A 203 1.08 1.55 -5.24
CA LYS A 203 0.55 0.20 -5.00
C LYS A 203 -0.43 0.16 -3.84
N PHE A 204 -0.18 0.95 -2.79
CA PHE A 204 -1.09 1.05 -1.67
C PHE A 204 -2.41 1.70 -2.07
N ALA A 205 -2.37 2.85 -2.75
CA ALA A 205 -3.56 3.53 -3.25
C ALA A 205 -4.38 2.63 -4.19
N LEU A 206 -3.72 1.91 -5.09
CA LEU A 206 -4.37 0.95 -5.99
C LEU A 206 -5.03 -0.21 -5.23
N SER A 207 -4.37 -0.73 -4.19
CA SER A 207 -4.93 -1.82 -3.39
C SER A 207 -6.20 -1.38 -2.64
N ILE A 208 -6.19 -0.16 -2.09
CA ILE A 208 -7.37 0.44 -1.44
C ILE A 208 -8.50 0.61 -2.43
N LEU A 209 -8.23 1.18 -3.61
CA LEU A 209 -9.24 1.37 -4.64
C LEU A 209 -9.83 0.02 -5.07
N TYR A 210 -8.99 -0.99 -5.30
CA TYR A 210 -9.44 -2.31 -5.69
C TYR A 210 -10.39 -2.91 -4.65
N GLU A 211 -10.03 -2.85 -3.35
CA GLU A 211 -10.91 -3.31 -2.28
C GLU A 211 -12.22 -2.54 -2.20
N ASP A 212 -12.18 -1.21 -2.28
CA ASP A 212 -13.39 -0.37 -2.24
C ASP A 212 -14.35 -0.72 -3.38
N VAL A 213 -13.83 -0.88 -4.60
CA VAL A 213 -14.66 -1.24 -5.76
C VAL A 213 -15.19 -2.66 -5.64
N MET A 214 -14.39 -3.63 -5.17
CA MET A 214 -14.85 -5.00 -4.96
C MET A 214 -15.93 -5.09 -3.88
N ILE A 215 -15.86 -4.26 -2.83
CA ILE A 215 -16.90 -4.15 -1.80
C ILE A 215 -18.17 -3.55 -2.40
N LYS A 216 -18.08 -2.42 -3.10
CA LYS A 216 -19.22 -1.76 -3.78
C LYS A 216 -19.95 -2.75 -4.71
N ARG A 217 -19.21 -3.54 -5.49
CA ARG A 217 -19.76 -4.60 -6.37
C ARG A 217 -20.53 -5.66 -5.58
N LYS A 218 -19.91 -6.22 -4.53
CA LYS A 218 -20.56 -7.24 -3.69
C LYS A 218 -21.86 -6.72 -3.06
N MET A 219 -21.87 -5.46 -2.63
CA MET A 219 -23.06 -4.83 -2.04
C MET A 219 -24.16 -4.64 -3.09
N LYS A 220 -23.84 -4.13 -4.28
CA LYS A 220 -24.82 -3.99 -5.38
C LYS A 220 -25.41 -5.32 -5.81
N THR A 221 -24.58 -6.35 -6.01
CA THR A 221 -25.07 -7.71 -6.33
C THR A 221 -25.97 -8.27 -5.23
N PHE A 222 -25.70 -7.95 -3.96
CA PHE A 222 -26.54 -8.36 -2.85
C PHE A 222 -27.89 -7.64 -2.85
N GLU A 223 -27.90 -6.32 -3.07
CA GLU A 223 -29.12 -5.50 -3.18
C GLU A 223 -30.01 -5.96 -4.35
N GLU A 224 -29.43 -6.20 -5.53
CA GLU A 224 -30.14 -6.72 -6.70
C GLU A 224 -30.77 -8.10 -6.42
N LYS A 225 -30.07 -8.97 -5.70
CA LYS A 225 -30.62 -10.27 -5.26
C LYS A 225 -31.77 -10.10 -4.27
N MET A 226 -31.65 -9.20 -3.30
CA MET A 226 -32.72 -8.95 -2.32
C MET A 226 -33.98 -8.39 -2.99
N LEU A 227 -33.84 -7.43 -3.90
CA LEU A 227 -34.95 -6.85 -4.67
C LEU A 227 -35.68 -7.90 -5.51
N ASN A 228 -34.94 -8.81 -6.16
CA ASN A 228 -35.51 -9.88 -6.99
C ASN A 228 -36.22 -10.96 -6.16
N VAL A 229 -35.81 -11.20 -4.92
CA VAL A 229 -36.50 -12.12 -3.98
C VAL A 229 -37.77 -11.49 -3.42
N SER A 230 -37.82 -10.17 -3.23
CA SER A 230 -39.03 -9.46 -2.76
C SER A 230 -40.08 -9.19 -3.85
N GLY A 231 -39.72 -9.32 -5.14
CA GLY A 231 -40.64 -9.10 -6.27
C GLY A 231 -41.33 -10.36 -6.81
N SER A 232 -41.18 -11.51 -6.13
CA SER A 232 -41.73 -12.81 -6.54
C SER A 232 -42.72 -13.42 -5.53
N ALA A 233 -43.48 -12.57 -4.84
CA ALA A 233 -44.62 -12.95 -3.99
C ALA A 233 -45.96 -12.52 -4.59
#